data_AF-A0A916E676-F1
#
_entry.id   AF-A0A916E676-F1
#
_cell.length_a   1.000
_cell.length_b   1.000
_cell.length_c   1.000
_cell.angle_alpha   90.00
_cell.angle_beta   90.00
_cell.angle_gamma   90.00
#
_symmetry.space_group_name_H-M   'P 1'
#
loop_
_entity.id
_entity.type
_entity.pdbx_description
1 polymer ?
#
loop_
_entity_poly.entity_id
_entity_poly.type
_entity_poly.pdbx_seq_one_letter_code
_entity_poly.pdbx_strand_id
1 'polypeptide(L)'
;MAGTSNWFEFQWPVDGEFSGFVRGRALPNFGKWNDFSPSAITRIKRLKKNNVKEELEKRSLHYDEKENRPELIAILNENIACETINKIAEVRTAINMNSTVENNNISEMRTKKGKGKKRENEIESE
;
A
#
# COMPACT_ATOMS: atom_id res chain seq x y z
N MET A 1 -11.86 7.03 -22.02
CA MET A 1 -11.06 5.80 -21.78
C MET A 1 -10.44 5.95 -20.40
N ALA A 2 -10.77 5.07 -19.46
CA ALA A 2 -10.14 5.09 -18.14
C ALA A 2 -8.71 4.51 -18.29
N GLY A 3 -7.70 5.36 -18.11
CA GLY A 3 -6.31 4.92 -18.13
C GLY A 3 -6.06 3.97 -16.95
N THR A 4 -5.24 2.94 -17.17
CA THR A 4 -4.85 2.00 -16.11
C THR A 4 -4.04 2.75 -15.06
N SER A 5 -4.62 2.97 -13.87
CA SER A 5 -3.97 3.65 -12.75
C SER A 5 -3.03 2.75 -11.94
N ASN A 6 -3.06 1.43 -12.16
CA ASN A 6 -2.17 0.48 -11.50
C ASN A 6 -1.00 0.09 -12.41
N TRP A 7 0.20 0.49 -11.98
CA TRP A 7 1.47 0.25 -12.66
C TRP A 7 2.14 -1.07 -12.25
N PHE A 8 1.52 -1.85 -11.34
CA PHE A 8 2.02 -3.13 -10.85
C PHE A 8 0.86 -4.03 -10.39
N GLU A 9 1.02 -5.34 -10.53
CA GLU A 9 0.15 -6.37 -9.96
C GLU A 9 0.95 -7.26 -9.02
N PHE A 10 0.42 -7.49 -7.81
CA PHE A 10 1.02 -8.39 -6.82
C PHE A 10 0.03 -9.50 -6.43
N GLN A 11 0.57 -10.71 -6.22
CA GLN A 11 -0.16 -11.85 -5.67
C GLN A 11 0.66 -12.53 -4.57
N TRP A 12 -0.05 -13.02 -3.55
CA TRP A 12 0.50 -13.73 -2.41
C TRP A 12 -0.26 -15.05 -2.24
N PRO A 13 0.12 -16.10 -2.99
CA PRO A 13 -0.59 -17.38 -2.95
C PRO A 13 -0.40 -18.03 -1.57
N VAL A 14 -1.52 -18.42 -0.97
CA VAL A 14 -1.52 -19.16 0.31
C VAL A 14 -1.43 -20.67 0.08
N ASP A 15 -1.89 -21.17 -1.07
CA ASP A 15 -1.90 -22.60 -1.42
C ASP A 15 -1.30 -22.83 -2.82
N GLY A 16 -0.90 -24.09 -3.09
CA GLY A 16 -0.33 -24.52 -4.37
C GLY A 16 1.21 -24.42 -4.44
N GLU A 17 1.78 -24.58 -5.64
CA GLU A 17 3.24 -24.64 -5.86
C GLU A 17 3.97 -23.34 -5.47
N PHE A 18 3.27 -22.20 -5.59
CA PHE A 18 3.79 -20.88 -5.21
C PHE A 18 3.35 -20.45 -3.79
N SER A 19 2.88 -21.38 -2.95
CA SER A 19 2.52 -21.08 -1.56
C SER A 19 3.69 -20.42 -0.82
N GLY A 20 3.43 -19.26 -0.23
CA GLY A 20 4.42 -18.46 0.49
C GLY A 20 5.35 -17.61 -0.38
N PHE A 21 5.21 -17.64 -1.71
CA PHE A 21 5.92 -16.74 -2.61
C PHE A 21 5.23 -15.38 -2.69
N VAL A 22 6.01 -14.36 -3.06
CA VAL A 22 5.48 -13.07 -3.52
C VAL A 22 5.61 -13.04 -5.02
N ARG A 23 4.52 -12.78 -5.73
CA ARG A 23 4.53 -12.70 -7.18
C ARG A 23 4.24 -11.26 -7.57
N GLY A 24 5.10 -10.65 -8.38
CA GLY A 24 4.91 -9.30 -8.89
C GLY A 24 5.03 -9.24 -10.42
N ARG A 25 4.21 -8.44 -11.09
CA ARG A 25 4.38 -8.12 -12.52
C ARG A 25 4.04 -6.66 -12.83
N ALA A 26 4.53 -6.17 -13.96
CA ALA A 26 4.39 -4.76 -14.35
C ALA A 26 2.95 -4.38 -14.70
N LEU A 27 2.17 -5.25 -15.33
CA LEU A 27 0.80 -4.90 -15.70
C LEU A 27 -0.13 -6.13 -15.59
N PRO A 28 -1.43 -5.92 -15.32
CA PRO A 28 -2.41 -6.98 -15.42
C PRO A 28 -2.39 -7.62 -16.81
N ASN A 29 -2.27 -8.94 -16.85
CA ASN A 29 -2.17 -9.77 -18.06
C ASN A 29 -0.98 -9.45 -18.98
N PHE A 30 0.00 -8.66 -18.51
CA PHE A 30 1.14 -8.26 -19.32
C PHE A 30 2.46 -8.33 -18.53
N GLY A 31 3.48 -8.89 -19.17
CA GLY A 31 4.77 -9.19 -18.55
C GLY A 31 4.78 -10.53 -17.79
N LYS A 32 6.01 -11.01 -17.53
CA LYS A 32 6.23 -12.23 -16.75
C LYS A 32 6.06 -11.95 -15.26
N TRP A 33 5.57 -12.96 -14.53
CA TRP A 33 5.61 -12.95 -13.08
C TRP A 33 7.06 -13.01 -12.59
N ASN A 34 7.37 -12.17 -11.61
CA ASN A 34 8.60 -12.20 -10.86
C ASN A 34 8.29 -12.83 -9.51
N ASP A 35 8.78 -14.04 -9.30
CA ASP A 35 8.43 -14.88 -8.17
C ASP A 35 9.55 -14.82 -7.13
N PHE A 36 9.27 -14.18 -6.00
CA PHE A 36 10.16 -14.08 -4.87
C PHE A 36 9.86 -15.23 -3.91
N SER A 37 10.78 -16.18 -3.81
CA SER A 37 10.64 -17.32 -2.91
C SER A 37 10.77 -16.91 -1.44
N PRO A 38 10.18 -17.69 -0.51
CA PRO A 38 10.42 -17.52 0.91
C PRO A 38 11.92 -17.44 1.23
N SER A 39 12.74 -18.28 0.61
CA SER A 39 14.20 -18.29 0.83
C SER A 39 14.91 -17.03 0.33
N ALA A 40 14.44 -16.42 -0.76
CA ALA A 40 14.94 -15.13 -1.26
C ALA A 40 14.58 -13.98 -0.31
N ILE A 41 13.38 -14.03 0.29
CA ILE A 41 12.87 -13.02 1.23
C ILE A 41 13.51 -13.19 2.62
N THR A 42 13.78 -14.43 3.03
CA THR A 42 14.36 -14.79 4.34
C THR A 42 15.86 -14.45 4.43
N ARG A 43 16.43 -13.69 3.50
CA ARG A 43 17.84 -13.27 3.49
C ARG A 43 18.25 -12.57 4.80
N ILE A 44 17.30 -11.99 5.53
CA ILE A 44 17.51 -11.40 6.87
C ILE A 44 17.90 -12.46 7.93
N LYS A 45 17.30 -13.66 7.93
CA LYS A 45 17.65 -14.73 8.91
C LYS A 45 19.05 -15.34 8.67
N ARG A 46 19.62 -15.13 7.48
CA ARG A 46 20.96 -15.60 7.07
C ARG A 46 22.07 -14.56 7.26
N LEU A 47 21.75 -13.36 7.75
CA LEU A 47 22.78 -12.35 8.04
C LEU A 47 23.75 -12.90 9.11
N LYS A 48 25.04 -12.79 8.82
CA LYS A 48 26.09 -13.05 9.81
C LYS A 48 25.99 -11.99 10.90
N LYS A 49 26.41 -12.30 12.13
CA LYS A 49 26.35 -11.38 13.28
C LYS A 49 26.90 -9.99 12.93
N ASN A 50 28.02 -9.92 12.21
CA ASN A 50 28.65 -8.67 11.79
C ASN A 50 27.78 -7.85 10.83
N ASN A 51 27.06 -8.49 9.91
CA ASN A 51 26.17 -7.78 8.99
C ASN A 51 24.92 -7.26 9.71
N VAL A 52 24.44 -7.97 10.74
CA VAL A 52 23.33 -7.47 11.58
C VAL A 52 23.78 -6.24 12.35
N LYS A 53 24.98 -6.26 12.95
CA LYS A 53 25.55 -5.09 13.64
C LYS A 53 25.70 -3.90 12.69
N GLU A 54 26.27 -4.09 11.51
CA GLU A 54 26.41 -3.03 10.50
C GLU A 54 25.07 -2.39 10.13
N GLU A 55 24.01 -3.20 10.00
CA GLU A 55 22.66 -2.70 9.69
C GLU A 55 22.04 -1.94 10.88
N LEU A 56 22.28 -2.39 12.11
CA LEU A 56 21.84 -1.69 13.33
C LEU A 56 22.52 -0.32 13.46
N GLU A 57 23.83 -0.24 13.19
CA GLU A 57 24.58 1.02 13.17
C GLU A 57 24.03 1.98 12.10
N LYS A 58 23.80 1.49 10.87
CA LYS A 58 23.21 2.29 9.78
C LYS A 58 21.86 2.90 10.16
N ARG A 59 21.08 2.18 10.96
CA ARG A 59 19.76 2.60 11.43
C ARG A 59 19.82 3.38 12.74
N SER A 60 21.02 3.61 13.28
CA SER A 60 21.24 4.25 14.58
C SER A 60 20.43 3.57 15.70
N LEU A 61 20.33 2.24 15.64
CA LEU A 61 19.66 1.42 16.65
C LEU A 61 20.65 1.01 17.73
N HIS A 62 20.26 1.19 18.98
CA HIS A 62 21.07 0.79 20.12
C HIS A 62 20.98 -0.72 20.35
N TYR A 63 22.10 -1.36 20.64
CA TYR A 63 22.21 -2.79 21.01
C TYR A 63 23.43 -3.02 21.91
N ASP A 64 23.45 -4.12 22.67
CA ASP A 64 24.62 -4.49 23.47
C ASP A 64 25.64 -5.23 22.57
N GLU A 65 26.92 -4.87 22.64
CA GLU A 65 27.96 -5.57 21.87
C GLU A 65 28.06 -7.06 22.20
N LYS A 66 27.71 -7.44 23.44
CA LYS A 66 27.70 -8.80 23.96
C LYS A 66 26.47 -9.60 23.54
N GLU A 67 25.44 -8.92 23.05
CA GLU A 67 24.16 -9.51 22.68
C GLU A 67 24.32 -10.58 21.59
N ASN A 68 23.49 -11.62 21.68
CA ASN A 68 23.59 -12.77 20.81
C ASN A 68 22.93 -12.48 19.45
N ARG A 69 23.31 -13.23 18.42
CA ARG A 69 22.77 -13.01 17.06
C ARG A 69 21.22 -12.97 16.99
N PRO A 70 20.46 -13.87 17.65
CA PRO A 70 18.99 -13.82 17.56
C PRO A 70 18.40 -12.56 18.21
N GLU A 71 18.97 -12.05 19.29
CA GLU A 71 18.52 -10.81 19.95
C GLU A 71 18.74 -9.60 19.04
N LEU A 72 19.91 -9.48 18.42
CA LEU A 72 20.19 -8.43 17.43
C LEU A 72 19.21 -8.48 16.24
N ILE A 73 18.84 -9.67 15.78
CA ILE A 73 17.86 -9.86 14.71
C ILE A 73 16.46 -9.42 15.18
N ALA A 74 16.09 -9.68 16.44
CA ALA A 74 14.79 -9.29 16.99
C ALA A 74 14.65 -7.77 17.01
N ILE A 75 15.66 -7.05 17.52
CA ILE A 75 15.70 -5.58 17.54
C ILE A 75 15.56 -5.01 16.12
N LEU A 76 16.33 -5.55 15.17
CA LEU A 76 16.28 -5.10 13.78
C LEU A 76 14.90 -5.32 13.14
N ASN A 77 14.29 -6.49 13.36
CA ASN A 77 12.97 -6.80 12.81
C ASN A 77 11.87 -5.91 13.40
N GLU A 78 11.95 -5.61 14.70
CA GLU A 78 11.00 -4.71 15.36
C GLU A 78 11.06 -3.30 14.76
N ASN A 79 12.26 -2.76 14.56
CA ASN A 79 12.43 -1.48 13.88
C ASN A 79 11.87 -1.49 12.44
N ILE A 80 12.19 -2.53 11.65
CA ILE A 80 11.66 -2.67 10.28
C ILE A 80 10.12 -2.71 10.27
N ALA A 81 9.52 -3.42 11.22
CA ALA A 81 8.08 -3.51 11.35
C ALA A 81 7.47 -2.12 11.64
N CYS A 82 8.05 -1.38 12.57
CA CYS A 82 7.64 0.00 12.89
C CYS A 82 7.75 0.94 11.68
N GLU A 83 8.90 0.95 10.99
CA GLU A 83 9.08 1.75 9.76
C GLU A 83 8.04 1.41 8.69
N THR A 84 7.70 0.13 8.56
CA THR A 84 6.69 -0.34 7.60
C THR A 84 5.30 0.16 7.97
N ILE A 85 4.93 0.08 9.25
CA ILE A 85 3.65 0.58 9.76
C ILE A 85 3.53 2.09 9.52
N ASN A 86 4.58 2.86 9.80
CA ASN A 86 4.60 4.31 9.60
C ASN A 86 4.41 4.67 8.13
N LYS A 87 5.15 4.03 7.22
CA LYS A 87 5.00 4.24 5.77
C LYS A 87 3.60 3.88 5.28
N ILE A 88 3.00 2.80 5.78
CA ILE A 88 1.61 2.43 5.45
C ILE A 88 0.64 3.51 5.93
N ALA A 89 0.84 4.04 7.14
CA ALA A 89 -0.01 5.10 7.68
C ALA A 89 0.08 6.37 6.83
N GLU A 90 1.30 6.79 6.44
CA GLU A 90 1.52 7.93 5.54
C GLU A 90 0.85 7.76 4.18
N VAL A 91 0.96 6.58 3.58
CA VAL A 91 0.28 6.29 2.31
C VAL A 91 -1.24 6.34 2.46
N ARG A 92 -1.78 5.80 3.56
CA ARG A 92 -3.22 5.86 3.85
C ARG A 92 -3.73 7.28 4.02
N THR A 93 -2.98 8.14 4.72
CA THR A 93 -3.37 9.55 4.90
C THR A 93 -3.32 10.30 3.57
N ALA A 94 -2.28 10.09 2.76
CA ALA A 94 -2.17 10.68 1.42
C ALA A 94 -3.33 10.27 0.50
N ILE A 95 -3.70 8.99 0.47
CA ILE A 95 -4.86 8.50 -0.30
C ILE A 95 -6.17 9.14 0.18
N ASN A 96 -6.37 9.23 1.50
CA ASN A 96 -7.60 9.79 2.06
C ASN A 96 -7.75 11.29 1.75
N MET A 97 -6.65 12.06 1.83
CA MET A 97 -6.66 13.48 1.44
C MET A 97 -6.98 13.67 -0.04
N ASN A 98 -6.42 12.83 -0.93
CA ASN A 98 -6.72 12.89 -2.35
C ASN A 98 -8.19 12.53 -2.66
N SER A 99 -8.77 11.54 -1.97
CA SER A 99 -10.20 11.20 -2.13
C SER A 99 -11.13 12.32 -1.62
N THR A 100 -10.72 13.06 -0.59
CA THR A 100 -11.50 14.20 -0.06
C THR A 100 -11.49 15.39 -1.04
N VAL A 101 -10.35 15.66 -1.69
CA VAL A 101 -10.23 16.71 -2.72
C VAL A 101 -11.03 16.36 -3.99
N GLU A 102 -11.03 15.10 -4.43
CA GLU A 102 -11.85 14.67 -5.57
C GLU A 102 -13.37 14.75 -5.28
N ASN A 103 -13.80 14.42 -4.06
CA ASN A 103 -15.21 14.51 -3.68
C ASN A 103 -15.71 15.96 -3.52
N ASN A 104 -14.85 16.88 -3.08
CA ASN A 104 -15.18 18.31 -2.98
C ASN A 104 -15.22 19.01 -4.35
N ASN A 105 -14.42 18.56 -5.32
CA ASN A 105 -14.46 19.09 -6.69
C ASN A 105 -15.70 18.61 -7.48
N ILE A 106 -16.31 17.48 -7.12
CA ILE A 106 -17.57 17.01 -7.74
C ILE A 106 -18.80 17.78 -7.18
N SER A 107 -18.76 18.20 -5.92
CA SER A 107 -19.88 18.93 -5.30
C SER A 107 -19.97 20.40 -5.77
N GLU A 108 -18.86 21.03 -6.13
CA GLU A 108 -18.85 22.40 -6.70
C GLU A 108 -19.42 22.50 -8.12
N MET A 109 -19.47 21.40 -8.91
CA MET A 109 -20.09 21.41 -10.26
C MET A 109 -21.61 21.17 -10.28
N ARG A 110 -22.28 21.00 -9.12
CA ARG A 110 -23.72 20.70 -9.05
C ARG A 110 -24.65 21.89 -8.75
N THR A 111 -24.23 23.13 -8.99
CA THR A 111 -25.11 24.32 -8.84
C THR A 111 -25.58 24.93 -10.17
N LYS A 112 -25.95 24.13 -11.18
CA LYS A 112 -26.75 24.63 -12.33
C LYS A 112 -27.82 23.63 -12.80
N LYS A 113 -28.89 23.49 -12.04
CA LYS A 113 -30.19 22.93 -12.48
C LYS A 113 -31.26 23.56 -11.57
N GLY A 114 -32.33 24.20 -12.01
CA GLY A 114 -32.88 24.57 -13.31
C GLY A 114 -34.16 25.35 -12.95
N LYS A 115 -34.47 26.46 -13.63
CA LYS A 115 -35.72 27.19 -13.41
C LYS A 115 -36.90 26.31 -13.88
N GLY A 116 -37.55 25.63 -12.94
CA GLY A 116 -38.84 25.00 -13.17
C GLY A 116 -39.89 26.08 -13.39
N LYS A 117 -40.48 26.15 -14.60
CA LYS A 117 -41.67 26.96 -14.85
C LYS A 117 -42.89 26.06 -14.77
N LYS A 118 -43.61 26.23 -13.65
CA LYS A 118 -44.91 25.68 -13.28
C LYS A 118 -45.92 25.93 -14.41
N ARG A 119 -46.61 24.91 -14.91
CA ARG A 119 -47.85 25.05 -15.69
C ARG A 119 -48.99 24.78 -14.72
N GLU A 120 -49.76 25.81 -14.41
CA GLU A 120 -51.05 25.69 -13.72
C GLU A 120 -52.08 25.42 -14.81
N ASN A 121 -52.79 24.29 -14.69
CA ASN A 121 -53.97 23.98 -15.48
C ASN A 121 -55.16 24.51 -14.69
N GLU A 122 -55.81 25.57 -15.19
CA GLU A 122 -57.15 25.96 -14.75
C GLU A 122 -58.17 25.00 -15.37
N ILE A 123 -58.96 24.40 -14.49
CA ILE A 123 -60.17 23.66 -14.80
C ILE A 123 -61.28 24.71 -14.72
N GLU A 124 -62.01 24.95 -15.81
CA GLU A 124 -63.31 25.62 -15.72
C GLU A 124 -64.34 24.75 -16.44
N SER A 125 -65.43 24.54 -15.72
CA SER A 125 -66.52 23.63 -16.03
C SER A 125 -67.70 24.48 -16.48
N GLU A 126 -68.34 24.11 -17.61
CA GLU A 126 -69.80 24.03 -17.82
C GLU A 126 -70.09 23.52 -19.24
#